data_AF-A0A6J2TB58-F1
#
_entry.id   AF-A0A6J2TB58-F1
#
_cell.length_a   1.000
_cell.length_b   1.000
_cell.length_c   1.000
_cell.angle_alpha   90.00
_cell.angle_beta   90.00
_cell.angle_gamma   90.00
#
_symmetry.space_group_name_H-M   'P 1'
#
loop_
_entity.id
_entity.type
_entity.pdbx_description
1 polymer ?
#
loop_
_entity_poly.entity_id
_entity_poly.type
_entity_poly.pdbx_seq_one_letter_code
_entity_poly.pdbx_strand_id
1 'polypeptide(L)'
;MLPLWSRLRRRNANGVRRSSAVAKHRAYNIEIANELWSLWGNLHPSAPVFPNSQRGHQILACCVLACCASCLYQLDDWNAQLLDSIVVSGDAYYAASIALIKQRDYEFSLENLLTECTLCALKFRVHLEHVVYGRVCGSRMNLADALVYFFSQHQLGIIQLRGYALAIGFIPQYESGGFFFMYDCEAQGTPLFVRSQGTSYILRMRRLQQLLYCILVTLRKRCRNASFSIHKVDVLNKKNNIKGHS
;
A
#
# COMPACT_ATOMS: atom_id res chain seq x y z
N MET A 1 -7.93 -3.12 21.74
CA MET A 1 -6.52 -3.60 21.66
C MET A 1 -5.81 -2.88 20.52
N LEU A 2 -4.60 -2.34 20.75
CA LEU A 2 -3.81 -1.64 19.72
C LEU A 2 -3.12 -2.64 18.78
N PRO A 3 -3.05 -2.37 17.45
CA PRO A 3 -2.23 -3.13 16.51
C PRO A 3 -0.78 -3.25 17.01
N LEU A 4 -0.09 -4.32 16.61
CA LEU A 4 1.30 -4.53 17.02
C LEU A 4 2.18 -3.37 16.55
N TRP A 5 2.04 -2.92 15.32
CA TRP A 5 2.78 -1.80 14.73
C TRP A 5 2.23 -0.41 15.10
N SER A 6 1.28 -0.30 16.04
CA SER A 6 0.73 1.00 16.46
C SER A 6 1.83 1.93 16.98
N ARG A 7 1.88 3.18 16.49
CA ARG A 7 2.81 4.23 16.94
C ARG A 7 2.51 4.70 18.37
N LEU A 8 1.36 4.35 18.92
CA LEU A 8 1.02 4.58 20.33
C LEU A 8 1.78 3.65 21.29
N ARG A 9 2.37 2.55 20.79
CA ARG A 9 3.20 1.65 21.60
C ARG A 9 4.66 2.15 21.62
N ARG A 10 5.27 2.17 22.81
CA ARG A 10 6.70 2.56 23.00
C ARG A 10 7.69 1.41 22.74
N ARG A 11 7.21 0.16 22.84
CA ARG A 11 8.00 -1.06 22.69
C ARG A 11 7.37 -1.97 21.63
N ASN A 12 8.21 -2.74 20.94
CA ASN A 12 7.77 -3.76 20.00
C ASN A 12 7.32 -5.04 20.72
N ALA A 13 6.97 -6.11 19.97
CA ALA A 13 6.47 -7.36 20.56
C ALA A 13 7.48 -8.07 21.46
N ASN A 14 8.78 -7.86 21.23
CA ASN A 14 9.87 -8.41 22.04
C ASN A 14 10.22 -7.52 23.26
N GLY A 15 9.44 -6.46 23.53
CA GLY A 15 9.69 -5.56 24.65
C GLY A 15 10.84 -4.57 24.40
N VAL A 16 11.42 -4.49 23.20
CA VAL A 16 12.50 -3.55 22.88
C VAL A 16 11.91 -2.17 22.59
N ARG A 17 12.54 -1.10 23.11
CA ARG A 17 12.13 0.29 22.81
C ARG A 17 12.33 0.59 21.33
N ARG A 18 11.29 1.09 20.65
CA ARG A 18 11.32 1.37 19.20
C ARG A 18 12.28 2.48 18.77
N SER A 19 12.67 3.36 19.71
CA SER A 19 13.68 4.39 19.46
C SER A 19 15.10 3.84 19.40
N SER A 20 15.33 2.61 19.87
CA SER A 20 16.64 1.98 19.91
C SER A 20 17.12 1.53 18.53
N ALA A 21 18.43 1.58 18.29
CA ALA A 21 19.06 1.05 17.08
C ALA A 21 18.77 -0.46 16.89
N VAL A 22 18.75 -1.25 17.98
CA VAL A 22 18.45 -2.69 17.91
C VAL A 22 16.99 -3.01 17.53
N ALA A 23 16.10 -2.02 17.59
CA ALA A 23 14.71 -2.15 17.13
C ALA A 23 14.54 -1.75 15.66
N LYS A 24 15.66 -1.58 14.92
CA LYS A 24 15.66 -1.20 13.53
C LYS A 24 16.46 -2.20 12.70
N HIS A 25 16.02 -2.37 11.45
CA HIS A 25 16.78 -3.04 10.42
C HIS A 25 16.72 -2.14 9.19
N ARG A 26 17.86 -1.53 8.82
CA ARG A 26 17.92 -0.44 7.84
C ARG A 26 16.93 0.68 8.22
N ALA A 27 16.09 1.13 7.29
CA ALA A 27 15.07 2.15 7.54
C ALA A 27 13.82 1.62 8.30
N TYR A 28 13.68 0.29 8.43
CA TYR A 28 12.49 -0.33 9.00
C TYR A 28 12.58 -0.47 10.53
N ASN A 29 11.44 -0.31 11.19
CA ASN A 29 11.22 -0.74 12.56
C ASN A 29 10.92 -2.25 12.60
N ILE A 30 11.58 -2.97 13.52
CA ILE A 30 11.30 -4.38 13.81
C ILE A 30 10.12 -4.45 14.78
N GLU A 31 8.98 -4.95 14.31
CA GLU A 31 7.77 -5.10 15.12
C GLU A 31 7.68 -6.46 15.79
N ILE A 32 8.05 -7.50 15.03
CA ILE A 32 8.26 -8.87 15.49
C ILE A 32 9.55 -9.33 14.83
N ALA A 33 10.54 -9.75 15.63
CA ALA A 33 11.83 -10.21 15.12
C ALA A 33 11.66 -11.28 14.03
N ASN A 34 12.35 -11.07 12.89
CA ASN A 34 12.33 -11.95 11.72
C ASN A 34 10.96 -12.23 11.09
N GLU A 35 9.91 -11.48 11.43
CA GLU A 35 8.54 -11.83 11.06
C GLU A 35 7.74 -10.63 10.54
N LEU A 36 7.82 -9.47 11.20
CA LEU A 36 7.07 -8.26 10.84
C LEU A 36 7.90 -7.00 11.03
N TRP A 37 7.93 -6.18 9.98
CA TRP A 37 8.57 -4.87 10.01
C TRP A 37 7.62 -3.78 9.53
N SER A 38 7.82 -2.56 10.02
CA SER A 38 7.07 -1.38 9.60
C SER A 38 8.02 -0.27 9.15
N LEU A 39 7.64 0.45 8.09
CA LEU A 39 8.31 1.67 7.64
C LEU A 39 7.24 2.75 7.46
N TRP A 40 7.55 3.97 7.87
CA TRP A 40 6.62 5.08 7.96
C TRP A 40 7.16 6.26 7.15
N GLY A 41 6.28 6.90 6.39
CA GLY A 41 6.54 8.19 5.78
C GLY A 41 6.38 9.32 6.79
N ASN A 42 6.35 10.54 6.28
CA ASN A 42 6.05 11.75 7.02
C ASN A 42 4.83 12.48 6.45
N LEU A 43 4.36 12.08 5.27
CA LEU A 43 3.28 12.73 4.55
C LEU A 43 2.00 11.88 4.55
N HIS A 44 0.87 12.54 4.77
CA HIS A 44 -0.46 11.97 4.65
C HIS A 44 -1.15 12.55 3.40
N PRO A 45 -1.93 11.79 2.63
CA PRO A 45 -2.67 12.29 1.46
C PRO A 45 -3.62 13.47 1.76
N SER A 46 -4.08 13.60 3.00
CA SER A 46 -4.89 14.75 3.43
C SER A 46 -4.09 15.93 3.99
N ALA A 47 -2.76 15.93 3.84
CA ALA A 47 -1.91 17.00 4.37
C ALA A 47 -2.18 18.36 3.67
N PRO A 48 -1.97 19.49 4.37
CA PRO A 48 -2.25 20.83 3.84
C PRO A 48 -1.46 21.24 2.59
N VAL A 49 -0.35 20.55 2.29
CA VAL A 49 0.45 20.79 1.08
C VAL A 49 -0.33 20.49 -0.21
N PHE A 50 -1.33 19.60 -0.14
CA PHE A 50 -2.17 19.26 -1.29
C PHE A 50 -3.38 20.19 -1.41
N PRO A 51 -3.94 20.41 -2.61
CA PRO A 51 -5.15 21.20 -2.81
C PRO A 51 -6.35 20.61 -2.04
N ASN A 52 -7.19 21.48 -1.47
CA ASN A 52 -8.36 21.06 -0.68
C ASN A 52 -9.27 20.07 -1.42
N SER A 53 -9.43 20.22 -2.74
CA SER A 53 -10.27 19.36 -3.58
C SER A 53 -9.69 17.96 -3.84
N GLN A 54 -8.41 17.73 -3.53
CA GLN A 54 -7.71 16.47 -3.81
C GLN A 54 -7.43 15.67 -2.54
N ARG A 55 -7.30 16.34 -1.38
CA ARG A 55 -6.95 15.73 -0.09
C ARG A 55 -7.80 14.51 0.26
N GLY A 56 -7.15 13.36 0.36
CA GLY A 56 -7.77 12.09 0.74
C GLY A 56 -8.44 11.33 -0.42
N HIS A 57 -8.47 11.89 -1.64
CA HIS A 57 -9.04 11.23 -2.82
C HIS A 57 -7.99 10.50 -3.66
N GLN A 58 -6.71 10.82 -3.47
CA GLN A 58 -5.60 10.27 -4.25
C GLN A 58 -5.14 8.85 -3.81
N ILE A 59 -5.91 8.16 -2.96
CA ILE A 59 -5.49 6.88 -2.33
C ILE A 59 -5.24 5.77 -3.36
N LEU A 60 -6.15 5.61 -4.33
CA LEU A 60 -6.01 4.58 -5.37
C LEU A 60 -4.74 4.83 -6.21
N ALA A 61 -4.47 6.10 -6.53
CA ALA A 61 -3.25 6.50 -7.24
C ALA A 61 -1.98 6.18 -6.42
N CYS A 62 -1.99 6.48 -5.11
CA CYS A 62 -0.89 6.11 -4.20
C CYS A 62 -0.67 4.58 -4.15
N CYS A 63 -1.74 3.78 -4.14
CA CYS A 63 -1.64 2.32 -4.14
C CYS A 63 -0.98 1.80 -5.43
N VAL A 64 -1.36 2.34 -6.59
CA VAL A 64 -0.70 2.02 -7.88
C VAL A 64 0.78 2.39 -7.85
N LEU A 65 1.12 3.57 -7.33
CA LEU A 65 2.52 4.00 -7.24
C LEU A 65 3.35 3.20 -6.24
N ALA A 66 2.76 2.69 -5.17
CA ALA A 66 3.43 1.74 -4.28
C ALA A 66 3.78 0.45 -5.03
N CYS A 67 2.90 -0.05 -5.90
CA CYS A 67 3.20 -1.18 -6.78
C CYS A 67 4.35 -0.83 -7.75
N CYS A 68 4.32 0.36 -8.36
CA CYS A 68 5.40 0.82 -9.25
C CYS A 68 6.76 0.93 -8.54
N ALA A 69 6.77 1.48 -7.31
CA ALA A 69 7.97 1.57 -6.48
C ALA A 69 8.56 0.19 -6.19
N SER A 70 7.71 -0.82 -6.04
CA SER A 70 8.11 -2.19 -5.73
C SER A 70 8.75 -2.93 -6.92
N CYS A 71 8.47 -2.48 -8.15
CA CYS A 71 9.16 -2.93 -9.36
C CYS A 71 10.48 -2.18 -9.62
N LEU A 72 10.69 -1.03 -8.97
CA LEU A 72 11.85 -0.17 -9.17
C LEU A 72 12.94 -0.38 -8.11
N TYR A 73 12.52 -0.51 -6.85
CA TYR A 73 13.40 -0.60 -5.70
C TYR A 73 13.11 -1.88 -4.91
N GLN A 74 14.18 -2.51 -4.44
CA GLN A 74 14.04 -3.60 -3.47
C GLN A 74 13.37 -3.08 -2.20
N LEU A 75 12.47 -3.87 -1.61
CA LEU A 75 11.77 -3.48 -0.36
C LEU A 75 12.72 -3.11 0.78
N ASP A 76 13.95 -3.62 0.79
CA ASP A 76 14.96 -3.31 1.79
C ASP A 76 15.55 -1.90 1.68
N ASP A 77 15.44 -1.28 0.51
CA ASP A 77 15.96 0.06 0.21
C ASP A 77 14.87 1.14 0.34
N TRP A 78 13.62 0.73 0.61
CA TRP A 78 12.55 1.66 0.89
C TRP A 78 12.84 2.43 2.17
N ASN A 79 12.53 3.73 2.14
CA ASN A 79 12.71 4.66 3.25
C ASN A 79 11.53 5.65 3.29
N ALA A 80 11.54 6.51 4.30
CA ALA A 80 10.46 7.49 4.49
C ALA A 80 10.32 8.44 3.28
N GLN A 81 11.44 8.84 2.65
CA GLN A 81 11.43 9.72 1.49
C GLN A 81 10.76 9.06 0.28
N LEU A 82 10.94 7.76 0.07
CA LEU A 82 10.23 7.03 -0.98
C LEU A 82 8.73 6.97 -0.71
N LEU A 83 8.31 6.73 0.53
CA LEU A 83 6.89 6.75 0.91
C LEU A 83 6.26 8.12 0.67
N ASP A 84 6.97 9.20 1.03
CA ASP A 84 6.52 10.57 0.77
C ASP A 84 6.45 10.86 -0.74
N SER A 85 7.42 10.35 -1.51
CA SER A 85 7.44 10.47 -2.98
C SER A 85 6.25 9.74 -3.64
N ILE A 86 5.85 8.58 -3.11
CA ILE A 86 4.65 7.85 -3.53
C ILE A 86 3.40 8.71 -3.31
N VAL A 87 3.27 9.38 -2.16
CA VAL A 87 2.11 10.23 -1.86
C VAL A 87 2.07 11.46 -2.78
N VAL A 88 3.22 12.16 -2.95
CA VAL A 88 3.31 13.34 -3.84
C VAL A 88 3.02 12.97 -5.29
N SER A 89 3.62 11.88 -5.77
CA SER A 89 3.40 11.44 -7.14
C SER A 89 1.98 10.89 -7.33
N GLY A 90 1.37 10.34 -6.27
CA GLY A 90 0.01 9.83 -6.27
C GLY A 90 -1.01 10.96 -6.41
N ASP A 91 -0.78 12.09 -5.73
CA ASP A 91 -1.56 13.32 -5.89
C ASP A 91 -1.52 13.83 -7.35
N ALA A 92 -0.32 13.95 -7.93
CA ALA A 92 -0.16 14.37 -9.33
C ALA A 92 -0.83 13.39 -10.32
N TYR A 93 -0.71 12.09 -10.08
CA TYR A 93 -1.32 11.05 -10.91
C TYR A 93 -2.85 11.06 -10.81
N TYR A 94 -3.39 11.24 -9.61
CA TYR A 94 -4.82 11.43 -9.38
C TYR A 94 -5.33 12.68 -10.10
N ALA A 95 -4.67 13.83 -9.92
CA ALA A 95 -5.03 15.09 -10.57
C ALA A 95 -5.08 14.96 -12.09
N ALA A 96 -4.08 14.33 -12.69
CA ALA A 96 -4.04 14.08 -14.14
C ALA A 96 -5.19 13.15 -14.60
N SER A 97 -5.54 12.16 -13.80
CA SER A 97 -6.61 11.20 -14.11
C SER A 97 -7.99 11.84 -14.06
N ILE A 98 -8.27 12.66 -13.04
CA ILE A 98 -9.56 13.33 -12.91
C ILE A 98 -9.74 14.48 -13.90
N ALA A 99 -8.67 15.06 -14.43
CA ALA A 99 -8.75 16.14 -15.41
C ALA A 99 -9.47 15.74 -16.71
N LEU A 100 -9.54 14.44 -17.01
CA LEU A 100 -10.27 13.91 -18.16
C LEU A 100 -11.76 13.68 -17.88
N ILE A 101 -12.18 13.73 -16.62
CA ILE A 101 -13.54 13.42 -16.18
C ILE A 101 -14.37 14.71 -16.24
N LYS A 102 -15.39 14.72 -17.10
CA LYS A 102 -16.26 15.90 -17.31
C LYS A 102 -17.51 15.91 -16.42
N GLN A 103 -17.84 14.78 -15.80
CA GLN A 103 -19.04 14.62 -14.98
C GLN A 103 -18.84 15.17 -13.57
N ARG A 104 -19.82 15.93 -13.07
CA ARG A 104 -19.75 16.58 -11.74
C ARG A 104 -19.96 15.61 -10.57
N ASP A 105 -20.86 14.63 -10.72
CA ASP A 105 -21.20 13.64 -9.68
C ASP A 105 -20.55 12.28 -9.99
N TYR A 106 -19.24 12.28 -10.18
CA TYR A 106 -18.50 11.09 -10.59
C TYR A 106 -17.91 10.34 -9.39
N GLU A 107 -18.14 9.02 -9.28
CA GLU A 107 -17.46 8.18 -8.28
C GLU A 107 -16.13 7.67 -8.84
N PHE A 108 -15.03 8.19 -8.30
CA PHE A 108 -13.68 7.83 -8.74
C PHE A 108 -13.33 6.38 -8.38
N SER A 109 -12.84 5.63 -9.35
CA SER A 109 -12.47 4.22 -9.25
C SER A 109 -11.13 3.93 -9.94
N LEU A 110 -10.64 2.70 -9.79
CA LEU A 110 -9.38 2.26 -10.42
C LEU A 110 -9.41 2.37 -11.95
N GLU A 111 -10.57 2.18 -12.57
CA GLU A 111 -10.73 2.25 -14.04
C GLU A 111 -10.53 3.66 -14.60
N ASN A 112 -10.52 4.68 -13.75
CA ASN A 112 -10.36 6.07 -14.15
C ASN A 112 -8.94 6.56 -14.11
N LEU A 113 -8.05 5.80 -13.48
CA LEU A 113 -6.65 6.12 -13.46
C LEU A 113 -6.08 6.03 -14.88
N LEU A 114 -5.26 7.01 -15.27
CA LEU A 114 -4.57 6.94 -16.56
C LEU A 114 -3.69 5.69 -16.62
N THR A 115 -3.54 5.11 -17.80
CA THR A 115 -2.65 3.96 -17.99
C THR A 115 -1.17 4.31 -17.84
N GLU A 116 -0.82 5.60 -17.77
CA GLU A 116 0.56 6.05 -17.56
C GLU A 116 0.67 6.90 -16.30
N CYS A 117 1.68 6.62 -15.49
CA CYS A 117 1.99 7.35 -14.28
C CYS A 117 3.50 7.61 -14.17
N THR A 118 3.90 8.48 -13.24
CA THR A 118 5.31 8.83 -13.03
C THR A 118 5.66 8.72 -11.55
N LEU A 119 6.81 8.11 -11.25
CA LEU A 119 7.40 8.07 -9.92
C LEU A 119 8.91 8.32 -10.05
N CYS A 120 9.48 9.23 -9.25
CA CYS A 120 10.91 9.58 -9.29
C CYS A 120 11.42 9.91 -10.71
N ALA A 121 10.63 10.68 -11.48
CA ALA A 121 10.88 11.01 -12.90
C ALA A 121 10.89 9.82 -13.89
N LEU A 122 10.55 8.61 -13.45
CA LEU A 122 10.39 7.44 -14.30
C LEU A 122 8.94 7.24 -14.67
N LYS A 123 8.70 6.99 -15.97
CA LYS A 123 7.36 6.74 -16.51
C LYS A 123 7.05 5.25 -16.50
N PHE A 124 5.89 4.91 -15.99
CA PHE A 124 5.37 3.55 -15.96
C PHE A 124 4.10 3.50 -16.80
N ARG A 125 3.90 2.37 -17.47
CA ARG A 125 2.58 1.99 -17.98
C ARG A 125 2.01 0.95 -17.02
N VAL A 126 0.80 1.18 -16.57
CA VAL A 126 0.10 0.33 -15.60
C VAL A 126 -1.14 -0.24 -16.27
N HIS A 127 -1.33 -1.54 -16.08
CA HIS A 127 -2.57 -2.23 -16.44
C HIS A 127 -3.21 -2.79 -15.17
N LEU A 128 -4.50 -2.49 -14.99
CA LEU A 128 -5.29 -2.89 -13.84
C LEU A 128 -6.39 -3.83 -14.32
N GLU A 129 -6.56 -4.95 -13.64
CA GLU A 129 -7.58 -5.93 -13.98
C GLU A 129 -8.22 -6.47 -12.70
N HIS A 130 -9.55 -6.52 -12.68
CA HIS A 130 -10.31 -7.09 -11.57
C HIS A 130 -10.11 -8.61 -11.53
N VAL A 131 -9.63 -9.14 -10.39
CA VAL A 131 -9.34 -10.57 -10.23
C VAL A 131 -10.39 -11.29 -9.40
N VAL A 132 -10.76 -10.71 -8.25
CA VAL A 132 -11.65 -11.38 -7.31
C VAL A 132 -12.52 -10.37 -6.56
N TYR A 133 -13.78 -10.76 -6.33
CA TYR A 133 -14.73 -10.05 -5.49
C TYR A 133 -15.16 -10.94 -4.33
N GLY A 134 -15.30 -10.37 -3.14
CA GLY A 134 -15.66 -11.13 -1.95
C GLY A 134 -16.22 -10.27 -0.82
N ARG A 135 -16.44 -10.91 0.32
CA ARG A 135 -16.78 -10.23 1.58
C ARG A 135 -15.77 -10.62 2.64
N VAL A 136 -15.31 -9.67 3.46
CA VAL A 136 -14.18 -9.88 4.40
C VAL A 136 -14.37 -11.14 5.25
N CYS A 137 -15.59 -11.39 5.74
CA CYS A 137 -15.97 -12.59 6.49
C CYS A 137 -17.05 -13.43 5.77
N GLY A 138 -17.08 -13.42 4.44
CA GLY A 138 -18.09 -14.13 3.64
C GLY A 138 -17.89 -15.65 3.63
N SER A 139 -18.93 -16.42 3.35
CA SER A 139 -18.85 -17.89 3.27
C SER A 139 -18.38 -18.42 1.90
N ARG A 140 -18.57 -17.65 0.82
CA ARG A 140 -18.21 -18.06 -0.55
C ARG A 140 -16.78 -17.70 -0.95
N MET A 141 -16.40 -16.45 -0.70
CA MET A 141 -15.08 -15.91 -0.99
C MET A 141 -14.75 -14.91 0.13
N ASN A 142 -14.06 -15.40 1.16
CA ASN A 142 -13.55 -14.53 2.22
C ASN A 142 -12.20 -13.93 1.84
N LEU A 143 -11.70 -13.02 2.68
CA LEU A 143 -10.41 -12.37 2.41
C LEU A 143 -9.24 -13.35 2.40
N ALA A 144 -9.26 -14.40 3.22
CA ALA A 144 -8.19 -15.40 3.23
C ALA A 144 -8.18 -16.19 1.91
N ASP A 145 -9.34 -16.71 1.49
CA ASP A 145 -9.49 -17.44 0.23
C ASP A 145 -9.07 -16.58 -0.96
N ALA A 146 -9.50 -15.31 -0.98
CA ALA A 146 -9.19 -14.38 -2.05
C ALA A 146 -7.70 -14.06 -2.15
N LEU A 147 -6.99 -13.92 -1.01
CA LEU A 147 -5.55 -13.69 -1.01
C LEU A 147 -4.79 -14.93 -1.49
N VAL A 148 -5.19 -16.14 -1.08
CA VAL A 148 -4.61 -17.39 -1.58
C VAL A 148 -4.81 -17.51 -3.08
N TYR A 149 -6.04 -17.28 -3.56
CA TYR A 149 -6.36 -17.30 -4.98
C TYR A 149 -5.52 -16.27 -5.76
N PHE A 150 -5.49 -15.03 -5.29
CA PHE A 150 -4.77 -13.93 -5.93
C PHE A 150 -3.26 -14.23 -6.04
N PHE A 151 -2.60 -14.56 -4.94
CA PHE A 151 -1.15 -14.81 -4.92
C PHE A 151 -0.73 -16.11 -5.60
N SER A 152 -1.68 -16.97 -6.00
CA SER A 152 -1.36 -18.14 -6.82
C SER A 152 -0.97 -17.76 -8.26
N GLN A 153 -1.45 -16.62 -8.78
CA GLN A 153 -1.24 -16.19 -10.17
C GLN A 153 -0.65 -14.78 -10.30
N HIS A 154 -0.72 -13.97 -9.26
CA HIS A 154 -0.37 -12.55 -9.33
C HIS A 154 0.53 -12.12 -8.18
N GLN A 155 1.42 -11.16 -8.44
CA GLN A 155 2.38 -10.68 -7.46
C GLN A 155 1.98 -9.35 -6.82
N LEU A 156 1.36 -8.43 -7.57
CA LEU A 156 1.05 -7.08 -7.10
C LEU A 156 -0.42 -6.80 -7.28
N GLY A 157 -1.07 -6.27 -6.25
CA GLY A 157 -2.50 -6.03 -6.26
C GLY A 157 -2.95 -4.86 -5.40
N ILE A 158 -4.19 -4.45 -5.63
CA ILE A 158 -4.87 -3.44 -4.82
C ILE A 158 -6.14 -4.07 -4.27
N ILE A 159 -6.27 -4.09 -2.94
CA ILE A 159 -7.51 -4.43 -2.27
C ILE A 159 -8.32 -3.15 -2.14
N GLN A 160 -9.51 -3.12 -2.74
CA GLN A 160 -10.43 -2.00 -2.67
C GLN A 160 -11.67 -2.36 -1.85
N LEU A 161 -12.03 -1.47 -0.94
CA LEU A 161 -13.29 -1.44 -0.24
C LEU A 161 -13.95 -0.07 -0.49
N ARG A 162 -15.21 0.09 -0.11
CA ARG A 162 -15.89 1.39 -0.27
C ARG A 162 -15.16 2.46 0.54
N GLY A 163 -14.56 3.43 -0.15
CA GLY A 163 -13.79 4.52 0.45
C GLY A 163 -12.55 4.07 1.23
N TYR A 164 -11.96 2.92 0.87
CA TYR A 164 -10.69 2.47 1.44
C TYR A 164 -9.89 1.62 0.44
N ALA A 165 -8.57 1.79 0.38
CA ALA A 165 -7.74 0.92 -0.44
C ALA A 165 -6.38 0.61 0.19
N LEU A 166 -5.84 -0.56 -0.14
CA LEU A 166 -4.51 -1.02 0.25
C LEU A 166 -3.79 -1.60 -0.97
N ALA A 167 -2.51 -1.28 -1.14
CA ALA A 167 -1.66 -2.04 -2.05
C ALA A 167 -1.06 -3.23 -1.31
N ILE A 168 -1.01 -4.37 -2.00
CA ILE A 168 -0.42 -5.61 -1.50
C ILE A 168 0.56 -6.16 -2.53
N GLY A 169 1.54 -6.92 -2.08
CA GLY A 169 2.34 -7.68 -3.03
C GLY A 169 3.22 -8.75 -2.43
N PHE A 170 3.78 -9.56 -3.33
CA PHE A 170 4.71 -10.65 -3.05
C PHE A 170 5.94 -10.51 -3.96
N ILE A 171 7.10 -10.32 -3.35
CA ILE A 171 8.38 -10.09 -4.04
C ILE A 171 9.36 -11.18 -3.60
N PRO A 172 9.52 -12.25 -4.40
CA PRO A 172 10.25 -13.46 -3.99
C PRO A 172 11.77 -13.26 -3.92
N GLN A 173 12.32 -12.18 -4.46
CA GLN A 173 13.76 -11.98 -4.66
C GLN A 173 14.55 -11.64 -3.36
N TYR A 174 14.10 -12.04 -2.15
CA TYR A 174 14.81 -11.59 -0.94
C TYR A 174 14.80 -12.47 0.32
N GLU A 175 16.00 -12.71 0.87
CA GLU A 175 16.26 -13.61 2.01
C GLU A 175 16.14 -12.95 3.42
N SER A 176 16.28 -11.64 3.58
CA SER A 176 16.46 -11.06 4.93
C SER A 176 15.20 -10.46 5.58
N GLY A 177 14.20 -10.00 4.82
CA GLY A 177 13.25 -8.97 5.30
C GLY A 177 11.75 -9.21 5.12
N GLY A 178 11.34 -10.32 4.49
CA GLY A 178 9.94 -10.63 4.19
C GLY A 178 9.55 -10.44 2.72
N PHE A 179 8.76 -11.38 2.19
CA PHE A 179 8.36 -11.43 0.79
C PHE A 179 7.05 -10.70 0.52
N PHE A 180 6.15 -10.66 1.52
CA PHE A 180 4.85 -10.02 1.40
C PHE A 180 4.91 -8.60 1.91
N PHE A 181 4.17 -7.68 1.28
CA PHE A 181 3.97 -6.34 1.79
C PHE A 181 2.52 -5.89 1.73
N MET A 182 2.20 -4.89 2.58
CA MET A 182 0.97 -4.12 2.56
C MET A 182 1.33 -2.64 2.72
N TYR A 183 0.89 -1.80 1.79
CA TYR A 183 1.01 -0.35 1.88
C TYR A 183 -0.36 0.28 2.14
N ASP A 184 -0.40 1.22 3.08
CA ASP A 184 -1.58 1.97 3.50
C ASP A 184 -1.21 3.44 3.63
N CYS A 185 -1.99 4.32 3.02
CA CYS A 185 -1.81 5.76 3.10
C CYS A 185 -2.99 6.52 3.69
N GLU A 186 -4.03 5.82 4.14
CA GLU A 186 -5.23 6.44 4.72
C GLU A 186 -5.23 6.47 6.24
N ALA A 187 -4.27 5.81 6.89
CA ALA A 187 -4.28 5.68 8.33
C ALA A 187 -4.09 7.04 9.02
N GLN A 188 -5.10 7.42 9.80
CA GLN A 188 -5.10 8.59 10.66
C GLN A 188 -5.74 8.28 12.01
N GLY A 189 -5.20 8.87 13.07
CA GLY A 189 -5.71 8.75 14.42
C GLY A 189 -5.63 7.33 14.98
N THR A 190 -6.46 7.09 15.99
CA THR A 190 -6.47 5.79 16.66
C THR A 190 -6.94 4.68 15.70
N PRO A 191 -6.41 3.45 15.80
CA PRO A 191 -5.52 2.96 16.85
C PRO A 191 -4.03 3.07 16.52
N LEU A 192 -3.64 3.59 15.35
CA LEU A 192 -2.23 3.65 14.96
C LEU A 192 -1.53 4.91 15.49
N PHE A 193 -2.22 6.03 15.49
CA PHE A 193 -1.66 7.34 15.82
C PHE A 193 -2.43 8.04 16.94
N VAL A 194 -1.85 9.12 17.47
CA VAL A 194 -2.57 10.11 18.26
C VAL A 194 -3.64 10.76 17.38
N ARG A 195 -4.74 11.23 17.98
CA ARG A 195 -5.83 11.90 17.25
C ARG A 195 -5.26 13.00 16.35
N SER A 196 -5.78 13.07 15.12
CA SER A 196 -5.38 14.04 14.08
C SER A 196 -3.99 13.86 13.45
N GLN A 197 -3.19 12.88 13.89
CA GLN A 197 -1.95 12.49 13.20
C GLN A 197 -2.21 11.33 12.24
N GLY A 198 -1.47 11.29 11.13
CA GLY A 198 -1.53 10.20 10.16
C GLY A 198 -0.37 10.31 9.18
N THR A 199 0.01 9.20 8.57
CA THR A 199 1.00 9.16 7.49
C THR A 199 0.85 7.85 6.74
N SER A 200 1.43 7.78 5.54
CA SER A 200 1.57 6.52 4.83
C SER A 200 2.58 5.59 5.51
N TYR A 201 2.36 4.29 5.37
CA TYR A 201 3.26 3.27 5.87
C TYR A 201 3.19 2.01 5.04
N ILE A 202 4.25 1.22 5.13
CA ILE A 202 4.32 -0.12 4.58
C ILE A 202 4.66 -1.10 5.70
N LEU A 203 3.98 -2.23 5.69
CA LEU A 203 4.36 -3.42 6.45
C LEU A 203 4.98 -4.41 5.48
N ARG A 204 6.03 -5.10 5.93
CA ARG A 204 6.57 -6.27 5.25
C ARG A 204 6.64 -7.47 6.19
N MET A 205 6.44 -8.66 5.65
CA MET A 205 6.28 -9.88 6.43
C MET A 205 6.65 -11.13 5.62
N ARG A 206 6.88 -12.25 6.30
CA ARG A 206 7.33 -13.49 5.63
C ARG A 206 6.19 -14.39 5.19
N ARG A 207 5.05 -14.35 5.88
CA ARG A 207 3.96 -15.31 5.68
C ARG A 207 2.69 -14.63 5.20
N LEU A 208 1.98 -15.28 4.28
CA LEU A 208 0.65 -14.83 3.83
C LEU A 208 -0.34 -14.68 4.99
N GLN A 209 -0.27 -15.57 5.99
CA GLN A 209 -1.10 -15.48 7.20
C GLN A 209 -0.88 -14.19 7.98
N GLN A 210 0.35 -13.66 8.00
CA GLN A 210 0.65 -12.39 8.65
C GLN A 210 0.12 -11.21 7.84
N LEU A 211 0.20 -11.28 6.51
CA LEU A 211 -0.42 -10.30 5.63
C LEU A 211 -1.93 -10.24 5.87
N LEU A 212 -2.60 -11.40 5.91
CA LEU A 212 -4.03 -11.49 6.24
C LEU A 212 -4.33 -10.86 7.62
N TYR A 213 -3.56 -11.19 8.66
CA TYR A 213 -3.71 -10.60 9.98
C TYR A 213 -3.58 -9.07 9.95
N CYS A 214 -2.54 -8.57 9.26
CA CYS A 214 -2.27 -7.15 9.13
C CYS A 214 -3.44 -6.42 8.47
N ILE A 215 -3.91 -6.93 7.33
CA ILE A 215 -5.06 -6.36 6.61
C ILE A 215 -6.31 -6.37 7.50
N LEU A 216 -6.64 -7.51 8.13
CA LEU A 216 -7.82 -7.60 8.99
C LEU A 216 -7.77 -6.60 10.14
N VAL A 217 -6.61 -6.43 10.78
CA VAL A 217 -6.42 -5.47 11.87
C VAL A 217 -6.51 -4.03 11.39
N THR A 218 -5.98 -3.72 10.20
CA THR A 218 -6.14 -2.40 9.56
C THR A 218 -7.62 -2.11 9.25
N LEU A 219 -8.36 -3.09 8.75
CA LEU A 219 -9.77 -2.96 8.38
C LEU A 219 -10.76 -3.00 9.57
N ARG A 220 -10.32 -3.37 10.79
CA ARG A 220 -11.20 -3.68 11.95
C ARG A 220 -12.27 -2.63 12.28
N LYS A 221 -12.03 -1.35 12.01
CA LYS A 221 -13.01 -0.27 12.28
C LYS A 221 -14.08 -0.11 11.20
N ARG A 222 -13.83 -0.61 9.98
CA ARG A 222 -14.64 -0.29 8.80
C ARG A 222 -15.52 -1.46 8.31
N CYS A 223 -15.32 -2.69 8.79
CA CYS A 223 -15.66 -3.86 7.97
C CYS A 223 -16.10 -5.16 8.69
N ARG A 224 -17.07 -5.16 9.61
CA ARG A 224 -17.81 -6.43 9.81
C ARG A 224 -18.64 -6.70 8.55
N ASN A 225 -18.19 -7.67 7.75
CA ASN A 225 -18.86 -8.14 6.52
C ASN A 225 -18.89 -7.17 5.32
N ALA A 226 -17.94 -6.22 5.23
CA ALA A 226 -17.84 -5.36 4.05
C ALA A 226 -17.44 -6.16 2.80
N SER A 227 -17.94 -5.74 1.63
CA SER A 227 -17.47 -6.24 0.34
C SER A 227 -16.12 -5.65 -0.01
N PHE A 228 -15.30 -6.43 -0.72
CA PHE A 228 -14.03 -6.00 -1.27
C PHE A 228 -13.87 -6.54 -2.69
N SER A 229 -12.98 -5.91 -3.46
CA SER A 229 -12.41 -6.46 -4.68
C SER A 229 -10.87 -6.43 -4.59
N ILE A 230 -10.22 -7.35 -5.28
CA ILE A 230 -8.77 -7.32 -5.49
C ILE A 230 -8.53 -7.21 -6.99
N HIS A 231 -7.73 -6.22 -7.37
CA HIS A 231 -7.31 -5.97 -8.74
C HIS A 231 -5.82 -6.28 -8.84
N LYS A 232 -5.39 -6.98 -9.89
CA LYS A 232 -3.95 -7.12 -10.18
C LYS A 232 -3.41 -5.82 -10.77
N VAL A 233 -2.13 -5.59 -10.57
CA VAL A 233 -1.39 -4.45 -11.10
C VAL A 233 -0.20 -4.96 -11.89
N ASP A 234 -0.29 -4.86 -13.21
CA ASP A 234 0.83 -5.14 -14.11
C ASP A 234 1.56 -3.83 -14.42
N VAL A 235 2.86 -3.76 -14.09
CA VAL A 235 3.68 -2.55 -14.25
C VAL A 235 4.76 -2.78 -15.31
N LEU A 236 4.75 -1.93 -16.34
CA LEU A 236 5.75 -1.92 -17.40
C LEU A 236 6.58 -0.63 -17.30
N ASN A 237 7.88 -0.78 -17.05
CA ASN A 237 8.82 0.34 -17.07
C ASN A 237 9.28 0.61 -18.51
N LYS A 238 9.10 1.84 -19.01
CA LYS A 238 9.50 2.23 -20.37
C LYS A 238 11.03 2.18 -20.62
N LYS A 239 11.87 1.94 -19.62
CA LYS A 239 13.33 1.90 -19.77
C LYS A 239 13.93 0.62 -20.40
N ASN A 240 13.15 -0.42 -20.71
CA ASN A 240 13.69 -1.68 -21.24
C ASN A 240 13.59 -1.89 -22.78
N ASN A 241 13.22 -0.89 -23.58
CA ASN A 241 13.25 -0.98 -25.05
C ASN A 241 14.50 -0.37 -25.68
N ILE A 242 15.69 -0.65 -25.12
CA ILE A 242 16.97 -0.48 -25.81
C ILE A 242 17.83 -1.71 -25.54
N LYS A 243 17.48 -2.84 -26.17
CA LYS A 243 18.45 -3.82 -26.74
C LYS A 243 17.72 -4.65 -27.81
N GLY A 244 17.67 -4.09 -29.02
CA GLY A 244 17.43 -4.83 -30.24
C GLY A 244 18.51 -4.45 -31.25
N HIS A 245 19.10 -5.49 -31.86
CA HIS A 245 19.86 -5.45 -33.12
C HIS A 245 21.27 -4.85 -33.10
N SER A 246 22.26 -5.70 -32.84
CA SER A 246 23.40 -5.92 -33.75
C SER A 246 23.93 -7.33 -33.54
#